data_AF-A0A7C6JWH7-F1
#
_entry.id   AF-A0A7C6JWH7-F1
#
_cell.length_a   1.000
_cell.length_b   1.000
_cell.length_c   1.000
_cell.angle_alpha   90.00
_cell.angle_beta   90.00
_cell.angle_gamma   90.00
#
_symmetry.space_group_name_H-M   'P 1'
#
loop_
_entity.id
_entity.type
_entity.pdbx_description
1 polymer ?
#
loop_
_entity_poly.entity_id
_entity_poly.type
_entity_poly.pdbx_seq_one_letter_code
_entity_poly.pdbx_strand_id
1 'polypeptide(L)'
;MIKKLYLNSINLDSMGDITPDFVAAEFEKGTAYRRETLENHMSYEEETQLLLLVKNGDVEGVQQLLQHLGSLGVAVGSISESNLKQSRYLFLCGITMFTRAAIEGGLNEELAYDLSDAYIKCMDRLENQNQVLELSFISALDFAKRVRRMRVLRSMPIKKCCRYINNHLHNKITLSDLAAYSGCSESYLSTIFKKQMGIGLNEYILHEKLEAARKVLLYTELPVAAIAAQFHFCTHSNFSLHFRRIYGTTPANYRNSTHSLIWKELNARDKGIT
;
A
#
# COMPACT_ATOMS: atom_id res chain seq x y z
N MET A 1 2.83 24.73 13.68
CA MET A 1 1.60 25.47 14.03
C MET A 1 0.36 24.73 13.51
N ILE A 2 0.24 23.43 13.81
CA ILE A 2 -0.97 22.61 13.54
C ILE A 2 -1.21 21.80 14.82
N LYS A 3 -1.71 22.47 15.84
CA LYS A 3 -2.16 21.87 17.11
C LYS A 3 -3.34 22.72 17.59
N LYS A 4 -4.48 22.06 17.83
CA LYS A 4 -5.81 22.58 18.23
C LYS A 4 -6.66 23.22 17.11
N LEU A 5 -7.36 22.44 16.29
CA LEU A 5 -8.48 23.01 15.53
C LEU A 5 -9.75 22.15 15.32
N TYR A 6 -9.84 20.87 15.70
CA TYR A 6 -11.08 20.12 15.37
C TYR A 6 -11.49 19.07 16.40
N LEU A 7 -11.75 19.47 17.65
CA LEU A 7 -12.46 18.60 18.59
C LEU A 7 -13.58 19.29 19.40
N ASN A 8 -13.81 20.60 19.24
CA ASN A 8 -14.79 21.34 20.06
C ASN A 8 -16.01 21.89 19.32
N SER A 9 -16.32 21.40 18.11
CA SER A 9 -17.61 21.70 17.47
C SER A 9 -17.87 20.75 16.29
N ILE A 10 -18.12 19.47 16.56
CA ILE A 10 -18.94 18.70 15.63
C ILE A 10 -20.37 19.21 15.88
N ASN A 11 -20.77 20.22 15.12
CA ASN A 11 -22.14 20.73 15.15
C ASN A 11 -23.01 19.75 14.35
N LEU A 12 -23.67 18.81 15.03
CA LEU A 12 -24.55 17.82 14.40
C LEU A 12 -25.70 18.48 13.63
N ASP A 13 -26.06 19.73 13.99
CA ASP A 13 -27.13 20.49 13.34
C ASP A 13 -26.73 21.05 11.96
N SER A 14 -25.46 20.96 11.55
CA SER A 14 -25.00 21.47 10.25
C SER A 14 -25.05 20.44 9.11
N MET A 15 -25.54 19.22 9.35
CA MET A 15 -25.58 18.13 8.37
C MET A 15 -26.94 18.01 7.63
N GLY A 16 -27.86 18.95 7.85
CA GLY A 16 -29.21 18.89 7.26
C GLY A 16 -30.01 17.71 7.80
N ASP A 17 -30.66 16.94 6.94
CA ASP A 17 -31.56 15.84 7.31
C ASP A 17 -30.84 14.56 7.82
N ILE A 18 -29.50 14.51 7.75
CA ILE A 18 -28.73 13.34 8.17
C ILE A 18 -28.47 13.41 9.68
N THR A 19 -29.46 12.99 10.47
CA THR A 19 -29.39 12.91 11.94
C THR A 19 -29.15 11.47 12.42
N PRO A 20 -28.75 11.26 13.69
CA PRO A 20 -28.69 9.91 14.27
C PRO A 20 -30.02 9.13 14.15
N ASP A 21 -31.16 9.80 14.28
CA ASP A 21 -32.49 9.20 14.11
C ASP A 21 -32.75 8.79 12.65
N PHE A 22 -32.29 9.59 11.68
CA PHE A 22 -32.35 9.22 10.27
C PHE A 22 -31.53 7.96 9.99
N VAL A 23 -30.31 7.86 10.53
CA VAL A 23 -29.47 6.66 10.40
C VAL A 23 -30.12 5.44 11.06
N ALA A 24 -30.73 5.61 12.23
CA ALA A 24 -31.48 4.55 12.90
C ALA A 24 -32.66 4.07 12.04
N ALA A 25 -33.40 4.97 11.40
CA ALA A 25 -34.48 4.62 10.49
C ALA A 25 -33.98 3.84 9.26
N GLU A 26 -32.86 4.24 8.65
CA GLU A 26 -32.23 3.49 7.55
C GLU A 26 -31.73 2.11 7.99
N PHE A 27 -31.16 2.01 9.20
CA PHE A 27 -30.76 0.73 9.78
C PHE A 27 -31.96 -0.22 9.95
N GLU A 28 -33.05 0.24 10.54
CA GLU A 28 -34.27 -0.55 10.74
C GLU A 28 -34.85 -1.01 9.38
N LYS A 29 -34.95 -0.12 8.39
CA LYS A 29 -35.37 -0.47 7.01
C LYS A 29 -34.49 -1.57 6.42
N GLY A 30 -33.17 -1.45 6.55
CA GLY A 30 -32.23 -2.46 6.06
C GLY A 30 -32.40 -3.82 6.75
N THR A 31 -32.67 -3.84 8.06
CA THR A 31 -32.90 -5.10 8.79
C THR A 31 -34.21 -5.78 8.39
N ALA A 32 -35.28 -5.00 8.16
CA ALA A 32 -36.56 -5.50 7.68
C ALA A 32 -36.43 -6.12 6.28
N TYR A 33 -35.79 -5.40 5.35
CA TYR A 33 -35.55 -5.86 3.98
C TYR A 33 -34.82 -7.21 3.93
N ARG A 34 -33.71 -7.35 4.68
CA ARG A 34 -32.93 -8.61 4.70
C ARG A 34 -33.71 -9.80 5.26
N ARG A 35 -34.60 -9.57 6.23
CA ARG A 35 -35.46 -10.63 6.79
C ARG A 35 -36.46 -11.14 5.76
N GLU A 36 -36.91 -10.29 4.84
CA GLU A 36 -37.85 -10.65 3.79
C GLU A 36 -37.17 -11.28 2.57
N THR A 37 -36.00 -10.79 2.17
CA THR A 37 -35.32 -11.24 0.94
C THR A 37 -34.32 -12.37 1.13
N LEU A 38 -33.90 -12.66 2.37
CA LEU A 38 -32.79 -13.59 2.70
C LEU A 38 -31.44 -13.18 2.06
N GLU A 39 -31.32 -11.94 1.61
CA GLU A 39 -30.09 -11.37 1.06
C GLU A 39 -29.12 -11.00 2.18
N ASN A 40 -28.26 -11.94 2.55
CA ASN A 40 -27.28 -11.75 3.62
C ASN A 40 -25.95 -11.22 3.08
N HIS A 41 -25.40 -10.22 3.79
CA HIS A 41 -24.02 -9.78 3.60
C HIS A 41 -23.05 -10.97 3.66
N MET A 42 -21.91 -10.85 2.97
CA MET A 42 -20.79 -11.75 3.20
C MET A 42 -20.56 -11.89 4.70
N SER A 43 -20.45 -13.12 5.17
CA SER A 43 -20.21 -13.35 6.59
C SER A 43 -18.83 -12.83 6.97
N TYR A 44 -18.70 -12.40 8.22
CA TYR A 44 -17.41 -11.98 8.76
C TYR A 44 -16.34 -13.09 8.66
N GLU A 45 -16.77 -14.36 8.75
CA GLU A 45 -15.90 -15.52 8.61
C GLU A 45 -15.33 -15.64 7.19
N GLU A 46 -16.19 -15.54 6.16
CA GLU A 46 -15.77 -15.57 4.75
C GLU A 46 -14.85 -14.40 4.40
N GLU A 47 -15.18 -13.19 4.89
CA GLU A 47 -14.33 -12.01 4.71
C GLU A 47 -12.95 -12.24 5.33
N THR A 48 -12.91 -12.66 6.59
CA THR A 48 -11.66 -12.94 7.31
C THR A 48 -10.84 -14.01 6.61
N GLN A 49 -11.49 -15.07 6.10
CA GLN A 49 -10.86 -16.13 5.35
C GLN A 49 -10.26 -15.62 4.04
N LEU A 50 -11.00 -14.81 3.28
CA LEU A 50 -10.51 -14.21 2.03
C LEU A 50 -9.26 -13.36 2.27
N LEU A 51 -9.28 -12.50 3.29
CA LEU A 51 -8.12 -11.67 3.64
C LEU A 51 -6.93 -12.51 4.08
N LEU A 52 -7.17 -13.58 4.85
CA LEU A 52 -6.10 -14.49 5.27
C LEU A 52 -5.45 -15.18 4.08
N LEU A 53 -6.23 -15.60 3.08
CA LEU A 53 -5.74 -16.20 1.84
C LEU A 53 -4.89 -15.20 1.04
N VAL A 54 -5.36 -13.96 0.87
CA VAL A 54 -4.61 -12.88 0.22
C VAL A 54 -3.30 -12.58 0.97
N LYS A 55 -3.36 -12.42 2.29
CA LYS A 55 -2.20 -12.23 3.18
C LYS A 55 -1.20 -13.37 3.07
N ASN A 56 -1.69 -14.58 2.82
CA ASN A 56 -0.84 -15.75 2.65
C ASN A 56 -0.34 -15.92 1.20
N GLY A 57 -0.83 -15.14 0.24
CA GLY A 57 -0.56 -15.36 -1.17
C GLY A 57 -1.07 -16.70 -1.67
N ASP A 58 -2.13 -17.22 -1.06
CA ASP A 58 -2.78 -18.47 -1.46
C ASP A 58 -3.77 -18.18 -2.60
N VAL A 59 -3.26 -18.18 -3.82
CA VAL A 59 -4.01 -17.79 -5.02
C VAL A 59 -5.10 -18.82 -5.31
N GLU A 60 -4.79 -20.09 -5.12
CA GLU A 60 -5.69 -21.21 -5.35
C GLU A 60 -6.87 -21.16 -4.36
N GLY A 61 -6.61 -20.90 -3.07
CA GLY A 61 -7.66 -20.73 -2.07
C GLY A 61 -8.52 -19.49 -2.33
N VAL A 62 -7.92 -18.35 -2.73
CA VAL A 62 -8.70 -17.16 -3.14
C VAL A 62 -9.64 -17.52 -4.29
N GLN A 63 -9.14 -18.22 -5.31
CA GLN A 63 -9.94 -18.60 -6.47
C GLN A 63 -11.12 -19.51 -6.08
N GLN A 64 -10.90 -20.51 -5.23
CA GLN A 64 -11.94 -21.42 -4.76
C GLN A 64 -13.01 -20.70 -3.95
N LEU A 65 -12.61 -19.84 -3.01
CA LEU A 65 -13.54 -19.09 -2.17
C LEU A 65 -14.39 -18.12 -3.00
N LEU A 66 -13.78 -17.38 -3.93
CA LEU A 66 -14.51 -16.47 -4.81
C LEU A 66 -15.48 -17.19 -5.76
N GLN A 67 -15.11 -18.38 -6.26
CA GLN A 67 -16.03 -19.21 -7.05
C GLN A 67 -17.23 -19.67 -6.23
N HIS A 68 -17.01 -20.08 -4.98
CA HIS A 68 -18.07 -20.46 -4.06
C HIS A 68 -19.02 -19.28 -3.77
N LEU A 69 -18.45 -18.13 -3.42
CA LEU A 69 -19.21 -16.90 -3.17
C LEU A 69 -19.99 -16.45 -4.41
N GLY A 70 -19.38 -16.49 -5.59
CA GLY A 70 -20.04 -16.16 -6.86
C GLY A 70 -21.21 -17.09 -7.18
N SER A 71 -21.11 -18.38 -6.82
CA SER A 71 -22.17 -19.37 -7.06
C SER A 71 -23.38 -19.21 -6.12
N LEU A 72 -23.17 -18.65 -4.93
CA LEU A 72 -24.24 -18.38 -3.97
C LEU A 72 -25.01 -17.08 -4.28
N GLY A 73 -24.55 -16.31 -5.28
CA GLY A 73 -25.11 -15.01 -5.61
C GLY A 73 -24.85 -14.03 -4.48
N VAL A 74 -23.63 -13.49 -4.39
CA VAL A 74 -23.19 -12.60 -3.30
C VAL A 74 -24.23 -11.49 -3.09
N ALA A 75 -25.07 -11.68 -2.08
CA ALA A 75 -26.14 -10.78 -1.71
C ALA A 75 -25.54 -9.68 -0.83
N VAL A 76 -24.75 -8.82 -1.45
CA VAL A 76 -24.22 -7.67 -0.72
C VAL A 76 -25.41 -6.75 -0.52
N GLY A 77 -25.98 -6.74 0.69
CA GLY A 77 -27.22 -6.03 0.98
C GLY A 77 -27.27 -4.59 0.44
N SER A 78 -28.46 -4.02 0.33
CA SER A 78 -28.67 -2.71 -0.31
C SER A 78 -27.95 -1.56 0.42
N ILE A 79 -26.84 -1.07 -0.14
CA ILE A 79 -26.08 0.12 0.31
C ILE A 79 -26.40 1.34 -0.56
N SER A 80 -26.99 1.11 -1.75
CA SER A 80 -27.39 2.16 -2.67
C SER A 80 -28.48 1.66 -3.61
N GLU A 81 -29.41 2.53 -3.97
CA GLU A 81 -30.47 2.25 -4.95
C GLU A 81 -29.92 1.89 -6.35
N SER A 82 -28.70 2.35 -6.66
CA SER A 82 -28.00 1.98 -7.89
C SER A 82 -27.05 0.80 -7.64
N ASN A 83 -27.31 -0.31 -8.33
CA ASN A 83 -26.46 -1.50 -8.38
C ASN A 83 -25.01 -1.17 -8.76
N LEU A 84 -24.81 -0.26 -9.72
CA LEU A 84 -23.48 0.19 -10.12
C LEU A 84 -22.78 0.91 -8.97
N LYS A 85 -23.40 1.93 -8.37
CA LYS A 85 -22.80 2.67 -7.24
C LYS A 85 -22.48 1.74 -6.06
N GLN A 86 -23.40 0.85 -5.71
CA GLN A 86 -23.19 -0.14 -4.66
C GLN A 86 -21.94 -0.99 -4.92
N SER A 87 -21.81 -1.55 -6.14
CA SER A 87 -20.62 -2.34 -6.48
C SER A 87 -19.31 -1.54 -6.39
N ARG A 88 -19.33 -0.24 -6.71
CA ARG A 88 -18.15 0.63 -6.57
C ARG A 88 -17.78 0.87 -5.10
N TYR A 89 -18.75 1.07 -4.22
CA TYR A 89 -18.48 1.21 -2.78
C TYR A 89 -17.87 -0.06 -2.19
N LEU A 90 -18.41 -1.22 -2.58
CA LEU A 90 -17.89 -2.51 -2.13
C LEU A 90 -16.49 -2.79 -2.67
N PHE A 91 -16.24 -2.43 -3.93
CA PHE A 91 -14.90 -2.47 -4.49
C PHE A 91 -13.91 -1.61 -3.68
N LEU A 92 -14.30 -0.39 -3.30
CA LEU A 92 -13.46 0.49 -2.47
C LEU A 92 -13.18 -0.11 -1.08
N CYS A 93 -14.17 -0.74 -0.44
CA CYS A 93 -13.96 -1.47 0.81
C CYS A 93 -12.99 -2.63 0.60
N GLY A 94 -13.25 -3.49 -0.39
CA GLY A 94 -12.45 -4.67 -0.70
C GLY A 94 -11.00 -4.33 -1.05
N ILE A 95 -10.77 -3.38 -1.97
CA ILE A 95 -9.42 -2.99 -2.40
C ILE A 95 -8.59 -2.44 -1.22
N THR A 96 -9.23 -1.69 -0.32
CA THR A 96 -8.58 -1.18 0.89
C THR A 96 -8.16 -2.33 1.80
N MET A 97 -9.01 -3.34 1.96
CA MET A 97 -8.73 -4.50 2.81
C MET A 97 -7.67 -5.43 2.20
N PHE A 98 -7.72 -5.68 0.89
CA PHE A 98 -6.69 -6.45 0.18
C PHE A 98 -5.32 -5.78 0.26
N THR A 99 -5.28 -4.45 0.16
CA THR A 99 -4.05 -3.66 0.32
C THR A 99 -3.41 -3.91 1.70
N ARG A 100 -4.20 -3.81 2.78
CA ARG A 100 -3.74 -4.09 4.15
C ARG A 100 -3.27 -5.54 4.32
N ALA A 101 -4.08 -6.49 3.86
CA ALA A 101 -3.74 -7.91 3.91
C ALA A 101 -2.44 -8.22 3.16
N ALA A 102 -2.22 -7.59 2.00
CA ALA A 102 -1.02 -7.79 1.21
C ALA A 102 0.24 -7.19 1.86
N ILE A 103 0.13 -6.00 2.47
CA ILE A 103 1.20 -5.39 3.27
C ILE A 103 1.58 -6.32 4.43
N GLU A 104 0.59 -6.83 5.17
CA GLU A 104 0.83 -7.82 6.22
C GLU A 104 1.44 -9.13 5.70
N GLY A 105 1.11 -9.51 4.47
CA GLY A 105 1.70 -10.64 3.74
C GLY A 105 3.16 -10.43 3.31
N GLY A 106 3.66 -9.20 3.41
CA GLY A 106 5.03 -8.80 3.11
C GLY A 106 5.21 -8.14 1.73
N LEU A 107 4.14 -7.68 1.09
CA LEU A 107 4.23 -6.75 -0.03
C LEU A 107 4.71 -5.38 0.47
N ASN A 108 5.56 -4.71 -0.31
CA ASN A 108 6.00 -3.34 0.03
C ASN A 108 4.79 -2.38 0.06
N GLU A 109 4.75 -1.48 1.04
CA GLU A 109 3.64 -0.56 1.28
C GLU A 109 3.35 0.36 0.09
N GLU A 110 4.38 1.02 -0.45
CA GLU A 110 4.26 1.92 -1.60
C GLU A 110 3.73 1.18 -2.83
N LEU A 111 4.26 -0.02 -3.11
CA LEU A 111 3.76 -0.86 -4.19
C LEU A 111 2.31 -1.35 -3.97
N ALA A 112 1.91 -1.58 -2.73
CA ALA A 112 0.54 -1.98 -2.41
C ALA A 112 -0.44 -0.81 -2.62
N TYR A 113 -0.06 0.40 -2.20
CA TYR A 113 -0.86 1.62 -2.44
C TYR A 113 -0.94 1.96 -3.93
N ASP A 114 0.18 1.95 -4.66
CA ASP A 114 0.19 2.20 -6.11
C ASP A 114 -0.70 1.22 -6.88
N LEU A 115 -0.72 -0.05 -6.43
CA LEU A 115 -1.60 -1.07 -7.01
C LEU A 115 -3.07 -0.80 -6.71
N SER A 116 -3.40 -0.42 -5.47
CA SER A 116 -4.76 0.00 -5.10
C SER A 116 -5.23 1.18 -5.94
N ASP A 117 -4.40 2.21 -6.08
CA ASP A 117 -4.72 3.40 -6.88
C ASP A 117 -4.95 3.07 -8.36
N ALA A 118 -4.15 2.17 -8.93
CA ALA A 118 -4.34 1.71 -10.30
C ALA A 118 -5.70 1.01 -10.46
N TYR A 119 -6.07 0.14 -9.53
CA TYR A 119 -7.35 -0.56 -9.52
C TYR A 119 -8.54 0.38 -9.34
N ILE A 120 -8.45 1.40 -8.47
CA ILE A 120 -9.48 2.42 -8.29
C ILE A 120 -9.68 3.22 -9.60
N LYS A 121 -8.60 3.65 -10.24
CA LYS A 121 -8.67 4.35 -11.55
C LYS A 121 -9.26 3.49 -12.65
N CYS A 122 -9.03 2.17 -12.63
CA CYS A 122 -9.67 1.24 -13.54
C CYS A 122 -11.17 1.13 -13.27
N MET A 123 -11.57 1.05 -12.00
CA MET A 123 -12.97 0.97 -11.58
C MET A 123 -13.79 2.19 -12.04
N ASP A 124 -13.20 3.40 -11.99
CA ASP A 124 -13.87 4.64 -12.43
C ASP A 124 -14.33 4.61 -13.89
N ARG A 125 -13.72 3.77 -14.72
CA ARG A 125 -14.03 3.64 -16.15
C ARG A 125 -15.12 2.61 -16.46
N LEU A 126 -15.57 1.85 -15.45
CA LEU A 126 -16.53 0.77 -15.64
C LEU A 126 -17.96 1.29 -15.59
N GLU A 127 -18.81 0.81 -16.47
CA GLU A 127 -20.20 1.29 -16.62
C GLU A 127 -21.23 0.28 -16.12
N ASN A 128 -20.81 -0.96 -15.83
CA ASN A 128 -21.69 -2.05 -15.42
C ASN A 128 -21.21 -2.70 -14.11
N GLN A 129 -22.17 -3.02 -13.24
CA GLN A 129 -21.97 -3.78 -11.99
C GLN A 129 -21.14 -5.04 -12.20
N ASN A 130 -21.43 -5.84 -13.24
CA ASN A 130 -20.73 -7.10 -13.50
C ASN A 130 -19.22 -6.87 -13.73
N GLN A 131 -18.86 -5.79 -14.44
CA GLN A 131 -17.46 -5.44 -14.66
C GLN A 131 -16.75 -5.07 -13.36
N VAL A 132 -17.44 -4.37 -12.45
CA VAL A 132 -16.87 -3.99 -11.14
C VAL A 132 -16.68 -5.21 -10.25
N LEU A 133 -17.63 -6.15 -10.27
CA LEU A 133 -17.50 -7.43 -9.56
C LEU A 133 -16.34 -8.28 -10.11
N GLU A 134 -16.22 -8.39 -11.43
CA GLU A 134 -15.08 -9.05 -12.07
C GLU A 134 -13.75 -8.40 -11.69
N LEU A 135 -13.67 -7.06 -11.71
CA LEU A 135 -12.47 -6.34 -11.28
C LEU A 135 -12.15 -6.60 -9.81
N SER A 136 -13.17 -6.72 -8.95
CA SER A 136 -13.00 -7.08 -7.53
C SER A 136 -12.28 -8.42 -7.40
N PHE A 137 -12.73 -9.45 -8.13
CA PHE A 137 -12.13 -10.78 -8.11
C PHE A 137 -10.71 -10.79 -8.68
N ILE A 138 -10.50 -10.08 -9.80
CA ILE A 138 -9.18 -9.94 -10.42
C ILE A 138 -8.20 -9.28 -9.45
N SER A 139 -8.62 -8.22 -8.75
CA SER A 139 -7.77 -7.49 -7.82
C SER A 139 -7.33 -8.38 -6.64
N ALA A 140 -8.25 -9.12 -6.02
CA ALA A 140 -7.93 -10.05 -4.93
C ALA A 140 -6.88 -11.09 -5.35
N LEU A 141 -7.05 -11.67 -6.54
CA LEU A 141 -6.09 -12.61 -7.11
C LEU A 141 -4.74 -11.97 -7.43
N ASP A 142 -4.70 -10.73 -7.95
CA ASP A 142 -3.43 -10.06 -8.25
C ASP A 142 -2.66 -9.71 -6.97
N PHE A 143 -3.34 -9.20 -5.94
CA PHE A 143 -2.73 -9.00 -4.62
C PHE A 143 -2.15 -10.31 -4.07
N ALA A 144 -2.93 -11.40 -4.07
CA ALA A 144 -2.45 -12.71 -3.63
C ALA A 144 -1.25 -13.20 -4.44
N LYS A 145 -1.25 -13.05 -5.77
CA LYS A 145 -0.13 -13.42 -6.66
C LYS A 145 1.14 -12.64 -6.32
N ARG A 146 1.02 -11.34 -6.05
CA ARG A 146 2.17 -10.48 -5.69
C ARG A 146 2.71 -10.84 -4.31
N VAL A 147 1.84 -11.08 -3.34
CA VAL A 147 2.24 -11.60 -2.02
C VAL A 147 2.94 -12.96 -2.17
N ARG A 148 2.40 -13.87 -2.98
CA ARG A 148 3.00 -15.18 -3.26
C ARG A 148 4.42 -15.04 -3.80
N ARG A 149 4.62 -14.14 -4.78
CA ARG A 149 5.96 -13.83 -5.31
C ARG A 149 6.90 -13.38 -4.19
N MET A 150 6.46 -12.51 -3.29
CA MET A 150 7.26 -12.08 -2.15
C MET A 150 7.57 -13.20 -1.15
N ARG A 151 6.64 -14.16 -0.93
CA ARG A 151 6.84 -15.31 -0.04
C ARG A 151 7.76 -16.37 -0.63
N VAL A 152 7.59 -16.72 -1.90
CA VAL A 152 8.48 -17.65 -2.63
C VAL A 152 9.92 -17.10 -2.62
N LEU A 153 10.07 -15.78 -2.58
CA LEU A 153 11.36 -15.12 -2.61
C LEU A 153 12.05 -14.95 -1.24
N ARG A 154 11.41 -15.17 -0.07
CA ARG A 154 12.03 -14.76 1.20
C ARG A 154 11.75 -15.69 2.39
N SER A 155 12.80 -16.37 2.84
CA SER A 155 12.87 -17.05 4.14
C SER A 155 12.66 -16.05 5.29
N MET A 156 12.19 -16.52 6.45
CA MET A 156 11.94 -15.66 7.61
C MET A 156 13.16 -14.79 8.03
N PRO A 157 14.41 -15.31 8.00
CA PRO A 157 15.60 -14.48 8.23
C PRO A 157 15.70 -13.31 7.24
N ILE A 158 15.38 -13.52 5.96
CA ILE A 158 15.41 -12.44 4.94
C ILE A 158 14.31 -11.42 5.17
N LYS A 159 13.11 -11.84 5.54
CA LYS A 159 12.02 -10.91 5.89
C LYS A 159 12.40 -10.02 7.09
N LYS A 160 12.96 -10.62 8.15
CA LYS A 160 13.45 -9.88 9.31
C LYS A 160 14.58 -8.93 8.94
N CYS A 161 15.53 -9.38 8.13
CA CYS A 161 16.64 -8.58 7.63
C CYS A 161 16.16 -7.35 6.85
N CYS A 162 15.30 -7.51 5.84
CA CYS A 162 14.76 -6.38 5.07
C CYS A 162 13.99 -5.38 5.94
N ARG A 163 13.16 -5.87 6.88
CA ARG A 163 12.43 -5.01 7.82
C ARG A 163 13.38 -4.21 8.70
N TYR A 164 14.45 -4.82 9.20
CA TYR A 164 15.45 -4.12 9.99
C TYR A 164 16.12 -3.01 9.17
N ILE A 165 16.52 -3.30 7.92
CA ILE A 165 17.15 -2.33 7.02
C ILE A 165 16.25 -1.11 6.84
N ASN A 166 14.98 -1.31 6.47
CA ASN A 166 14.04 -0.22 6.19
C ASN A 166 13.82 0.67 7.42
N ASN A 167 13.73 0.08 8.61
CA ASN A 167 13.48 0.83 9.85
C ASN A 167 14.73 1.55 10.39
N HIS A 168 15.93 1.21 9.91
CA HIS A 168 17.20 1.70 10.44
C HIS A 168 18.10 2.33 9.36
N LEU A 169 17.54 2.78 8.24
CA LEU A 169 18.31 3.42 7.15
C LEU A 169 19.10 4.65 7.62
N HIS A 170 18.63 5.32 8.67
CA HIS A 170 19.26 6.48 9.31
C HIS A 170 20.33 6.13 10.34
N ASN A 171 20.63 4.84 10.53
CA ASN A 171 21.65 4.36 11.44
C ASN A 171 22.77 3.65 10.67
N LYS A 172 23.90 3.43 11.33
CA LYS A 172 24.92 2.50 10.83
C LYS A 172 24.35 1.09 10.93
N ILE A 173 24.19 0.42 9.78
CA ILE A 173 23.73 -0.97 9.69
C ILE A 173 24.96 -1.85 9.48
N THR A 174 25.17 -2.85 10.34
CA THR A 174 26.21 -3.87 10.16
C THR A 174 25.61 -5.23 9.85
N LEU A 175 26.39 -6.12 9.23
CA LEU A 175 25.97 -7.50 8.98
C LEU A 175 25.68 -8.24 10.30
N SER A 176 26.42 -7.93 11.36
CA SER A 176 26.23 -8.51 12.69
C SER A 176 24.86 -8.14 13.28
N ASP A 177 24.46 -6.87 13.19
CA ASP A 177 23.13 -6.41 13.65
C ASP A 177 22.01 -7.14 12.90
N LEU A 178 22.17 -7.28 11.58
CA LEU A 178 21.19 -7.92 10.72
C LEU A 178 21.09 -9.42 11.01
N ALA A 179 22.22 -10.09 11.23
CA ALA A 179 22.28 -11.51 11.56
C ALA A 179 21.63 -11.79 12.93
N ALA A 180 21.99 -10.99 13.94
CA ALA A 180 21.43 -11.07 15.28
C ALA A 180 19.90 -10.86 15.27
N TYR A 181 19.42 -9.79 14.63
CA TYR A 181 17.98 -9.51 14.53
C TYR A 181 17.22 -10.59 13.73
N SER A 182 17.87 -11.17 12.72
CA SER A 182 17.29 -12.21 11.88
C SER A 182 17.34 -13.60 12.50
N GLY A 183 18.08 -13.78 13.60
CA GLY A 183 18.21 -15.04 14.32
C GLY A 183 19.05 -16.10 13.59
N CYS A 184 20.10 -15.69 12.88
CA CYS A 184 20.99 -16.59 12.16
C CYS A 184 22.44 -16.09 12.15
N SER A 185 23.38 -16.90 11.67
CA SER A 185 24.77 -16.47 11.54
C SER A 185 24.96 -15.51 10.36
N GLU A 186 25.97 -14.64 10.45
CA GLU A 186 26.33 -13.69 9.40
C GLU A 186 26.58 -14.36 8.04
N SER A 187 27.30 -15.49 8.04
CA SER A 187 27.61 -16.26 6.84
C SER A 187 26.35 -16.87 6.20
N TYR A 188 25.45 -17.41 7.02
CA TYR A 188 24.17 -17.94 6.54
C TYR A 188 23.31 -16.83 5.95
N LEU A 189 23.20 -15.70 6.66
CA LEU A 189 22.41 -14.55 6.21
C LEU A 189 22.94 -14.01 4.88
N SER A 190 24.25 -13.79 4.75
CA SER A 190 24.85 -13.29 3.50
C SER A 190 24.59 -14.24 2.32
N THR A 191 24.77 -15.55 2.54
CA THR A 191 24.57 -16.58 1.52
C THR A 191 23.11 -16.65 1.07
N ILE A 192 22.19 -16.76 2.03
CA ILE A 192 20.76 -16.92 1.71
C ILE A 192 20.17 -15.61 1.18
N PHE A 193 20.67 -14.45 1.61
CA PHE A 193 20.25 -13.15 1.10
C PHE A 193 20.63 -13.00 -0.37
N LYS A 194 21.89 -13.25 -0.74
CA LYS A 194 22.31 -13.16 -2.14
C LYS A 194 21.55 -14.16 -3.02
N LYS A 195 21.33 -15.39 -2.53
CA LYS A 195 20.57 -16.42 -3.24
C LYS A 195 19.11 -16.02 -3.49
N GLN A 196 18.47 -15.38 -2.51
CA GLN A 196 17.04 -15.06 -2.56
C GLN A 196 16.75 -13.69 -3.19
N MET A 197 17.67 -12.73 -3.05
CA MET A 197 17.50 -11.35 -3.51
C MET A 197 18.22 -11.07 -4.83
N GLY A 198 19.06 -11.99 -5.31
CA GLY A 198 19.87 -11.84 -6.53
C GLY A 198 21.07 -10.90 -6.39
N ILE A 199 21.04 -10.00 -5.41
CA ILE A 199 22.08 -9.02 -5.10
C ILE A 199 22.64 -9.19 -3.69
N GLY A 200 23.85 -8.67 -3.46
CA GLY A 200 24.49 -8.71 -2.15
C GLY A 200 23.80 -7.81 -1.12
N LEU A 201 23.95 -8.13 0.16
CA LEU A 201 23.32 -7.38 1.25
C LEU A 201 23.75 -5.90 1.29
N ASN A 202 25.04 -5.61 1.12
CA ASN A 202 25.56 -4.24 1.08
C ASN A 202 25.02 -3.44 -0.11
N GLU A 203 24.84 -4.12 -1.26
CA GLU A 203 24.28 -3.52 -2.46
C GLU A 203 22.79 -3.20 -2.25
N TYR A 204 22.04 -4.12 -1.65
CA TYR A 204 20.65 -3.89 -1.26
C TYR A 204 20.50 -2.70 -0.30
N ILE A 205 21.31 -2.64 0.78
CA ILE A 205 21.30 -1.51 1.73
C ILE A 205 21.60 -0.19 1.01
N LEU A 206 22.57 -0.20 0.09
CA LEU A 206 22.92 0.98 -0.70
C LEU A 206 21.73 1.45 -1.55
N HIS A 207 21.03 0.54 -2.23
CA HIS A 207 19.84 0.86 -3.02
C HIS A 207 18.73 1.48 -2.17
N GLU A 208 18.40 0.87 -1.03
CA GLU A 208 17.35 1.38 -0.13
C GLU A 208 17.71 2.77 0.43
N LYS A 209 18.98 3.00 0.79
CA LYS A 209 19.47 4.33 1.22
C LYS A 209 19.36 5.37 0.12
N LEU A 210 19.67 5.00 -1.12
CA LEU A 210 19.62 5.92 -2.25
C LEU A 210 18.19 6.27 -2.66
N GLU A 211 17.27 5.31 -2.63
CA GLU A 211 15.84 5.58 -2.84
C GLU A 211 15.28 6.50 -1.77
N ALA A 212 15.59 6.24 -0.50
CA ALA A 212 15.17 7.12 0.60
C ALA A 212 15.76 8.53 0.45
N ALA A 213 17.06 8.65 0.14
CA ALA A 213 17.71 9.93 -0.12
C ALA A 213 17.10 10.67 -1.32
N ARG A 214 16.72 9.94 -2.38
CA ARG A 214 16.03 10.49 -3.56
C ARG A 214 14.72 11.17 -3.17
N LYS A 215 13.91 10.54 -2.30
CA LYS A 215 12.67 11.14 -1.79
C LYS A 215 12.95 12.41 -0.98
N VAL A 216 13.96 12.39 -0.11
CA VAL A 216 14.36 13.59 0.67
C VAL A 216 14.84 14.72 -0.24
N LEU A 217 15.55 14.41 -1.33
CA LEU A 217 15.97 15.40 -2.32
C LEU A 217 14.80 16.09 -3.03
N LEU A 218 13.69 15.37 -3.24
CA LEU A 218 12.50 15.86 -3.94
C LEU A 218 11.60 16.72 -3.07
N TYR A 219 11.42 16.32 -1.80
CA TYR A 219 10.39 16.89 -0.95
C TYR A 219 10.94 17.80 0.17
N THR A 220 12.26 17.99 0.22
CA THR A 220 12.89 18.84 1.24
C THR A 220 14.03 19.67 0.68
N GLU A 221 14.28 20.81 1.35
CA GLU A 221 15.39 21.71 1.07
C GLU A 221 16.69 21.33 1.82
N LEU A 222 16.74 20.14 2.44
CA LEU A 222 17.91 19.73 3.21
C LEU A 222 19.18 19.75 2.33
N PRO A 223 20.29 20.35 2.77
CA PRO A 223 21.53 20.37 1.98
C PRO A 223 21.95 18.96 1.59
N VAL A 224 22.46 18.77 0.37
CA VAL A 224 22.88 17.45 -0.13
C VAL A 224 23.89 16.77 0.80
N ALA A 225 24.79 17.56 1.41
CA ALA A 225 25.73 17.08 2.42
C ALA A 225 25.04 16.56 3.70
N ALA A 226 23.95 17.22 4.14
CA ALA A 226 23.17 16.78 5.29
C ALA A 226 22.42 15.48 4.98
N ILE A 227 21.87 15.33 3.77
CA ILE A 227 21.23 14.09 3.31
C ILE A 227 22.26 12.94 3.28
N ALA A 228 23.45 13.18 2.74
CA ALA A 228 24.52 12.19 2.74
C ALA A 228 24.88 11.73 4.16
N ALA A 229 24.98 12.66 5.11
CA ALA A 229 25.23 12.35 6.52
C ALA A 229 24.08 11.58 7.18
N GLN A 230 22.83 11.97 6.90
CA GLN A 230 21.62 11.33 7.44
C GLN A 230 21.48 9.86 7.04
N PHE A 231 22.01 9.47 5.88
CA PHE A 231 22.03 8.08 5.42
C PHE A 231 23.39 7.39 5.64
N HIS A 232 24.26 7.98 6.47
CA HIS A 232 25.59 7.45 6.83
C HIS A 232 26.48 7.12 5.62
N PHE A 233 26.52 7.99 4.61
CA PHE A 233 27.56 7.95 3.60
C PHE A 233 28.86 8.55 4.17
N CYS A 234 30.01 7.90 3.96
CA CYS A 234 31.28 8.36 4.50
C CYS A 234 31.64 9.78 4.07
N THR A 235 31.30 10.16 2.83
CA THR A 235 31.51 11.49 2.29
C THR A 235 30.37 11.88 1.34
N HIS A 236 30.17 13.18 1.16
CA HIS A 236 29.27 13.72 0.15
C HIS A 236 29.63 13.26 -1.27
N SER A 237 30.93 13.13 -1.56
CA SER A 237 31.42 12.63 -2.85
C SER A 237 31.06 11.17 -3.08
N ASN A 238 31.14 10.32 -2.05
CA ASN A 238 30.74 8.91 -2.15
C ASN A 238 29.23 8.77 -2.42
N PHE A 239 28.41 9.58 -1.73
CA PHE A 239 26.97 9.64 -2.00
C PHE A 239 26.69 10.07 -3.45
N SER A 240 27.32 11.16 -3.91
CA SER A 240 27.11 11.69 -5.26
C SER A 240 27.53 10.70 -6.36
N LEU A 241 28.62 9.96 -6.13
CA LEU A 241 29.08 8.92 -7.04
C LEU A 241 28.07 7.78 -7.16
N HIS A 242 27.63 7.22 -6.04
CA HIS A 242 26.67 6.12 -6.03
C HIS A 242 25.30 6.54 -6.58
N PHE A 243 24.84 7.75 -6.23
CA PHE A 243 23.60 8.30 -6.74
C PHE A 243 23.65 8.48 -8.27
N ARG A 244 24.74 9.04 -8.80
CA ARG A 244 24.93 9.17 -10.26
C ARG A 244 25.01 7.83 -10.97
N ARG A 245 25.66 6.84 -10.36
CA ARG A 245 25.73 5.49 -10.92
C ARG A 245 24.35 4.85 -11.09
N ILE A 246 23.45 5.08 -10.14
CA ILE A 246 22.12 4.43 -10.12
C ILE A 246 21.06 5.26 -10.87
N TYR A 247 21.08 6.59 -10.75
CA TYR A 247 20.05 7.48 -11.33
C TYR A 247 20.54 8.29 -12.53
N GLY A 248 21.77 8.08 -13.00
CA GLY A 248 22.33 8.74 -14.18
C GLY A 248 22.72 10.22 -14.00
N THR A 249 22.41 10.84 -12.85
CA THR A 249 22.69 12.27 -12.59
C THR A 249 23.13 12.51 -11.14
N THR A 250 23.73 13.67 -10.85
CA THR A 250 24.15 14.00 -9.48
C THR A 250 22.95 14.37 -8.60
N PRO A 251 23.03 14.19 -7.27
CA PRO A 251 21.96 14.60 -6.35
C PRO A 251 21.53 16.06 -6.50
N ALA A 252 22.50 16.96 -6.69
CA ALA A 252 22.25 18.39 -6.87
C ALA A 252 21.51 18.69 -8.18
N ASN A 253 21.94 18.04 -9.28
CA ASN A 253 21.25 18.19 -10.56
C ASN A 253 19.86 17.56 -10.51
N TYR A 254 19.70 16.41 -9.86
CA TYR A 254 18.42 15.73 -9.67
C TYR A 254 17.42 16.61 -8.91
N ARG A 255 17.88 17.28 -7.85
CA ARG A 255 17.06 18.29 -7.16
C ARG A 255 16.71 19.42 -8.10
N ASN A 256 17.67 20.06 -8.76
CA ASN A 256 17.39 21.23 -9.60
C ASN A 256 16.44 20.93 -10.78
N SER A 257 16.60 19.77 -11.43
CA SER A 257 15.73 19.35 -12.54
C SER A 257 14.31 19.05 -12.08
N THR A 258 14.17 18.38 -10.93
CA THR A 258 12.86 17.90 -10.48
C THR A 258 12.14 18.92 -9.62
N HIS A 259 12.87 19.74 -8.86
CA HIS A 259 12.31 20.89 -8.17
C HIS A 259 11.75 21.88 -9.19
N SER A 260 12.39 22.08 -10.35
CA SER A 260 11.83 22.85 -11.47
C SER A 260 10.53 22.27 -12.04
N LEU A 261 10.38 20.94 -12.09
CA LEU A 261 9.16 20.26 -12.56
C LEU A 261 8.04 20.29 -11.51
N ILE A 262 8.34 19.97 -10.25
CA ILE A 262 7.39 19.99 -9.14
C ILE A 262 6.98 21.44 -8.83
N TRP A 263 7.89 22.42 -8.89
CA TRP A 263 7.53 23.85 -8.84
C TRP A 263 6.63 24.24 -10.01
N LYS A 264 6.91 23.79 -11.24
CA LYS A 264 6.04 24.08 -12.40
C LYS A 264 4.66 23.45 -12.25
N GLU A 265 4.57 22.22 -11.75
CA GLU A 265 3.29 21.54 -11.51
C GLU A 265 2.49 22.15 -10.35
N LEU A 266 3.14 22.53 -9.24
CA LEU A 266 2.49 23.19 -8.12
C LEU A 266 2.05 24.62 -8.47
N ASN A 267 2.85 25.38 -9.23
CA ASN A 267 2.49 26.73 -9.68
C ASN A 267 1.56 26.76 -10.91
N ALA A 268 1.46 25.68 -11.69
CA ALA A 268 0.44 25.53 -12.73
C ALA A 268 -0.94 25.25 -12.10
N ARG A 269 -0.99 24.51 -10.99
CA ARG A 269 -2.22 24.26 -10.22
C ARG A 269 -2.77 25.52 -9.54
N ASP A 270 -1.91 26.42 -9.09
CA ASP A 270 -2.34 27.72 -8.52
C ASP A 270 -2.79 28.76 -9.56
N LYS A 271 -2.60 28.51 -10.87
CA LYS A 271 -2.95 29.46 -11.93
C LYS A 271 -4.12 29.07 -12.83
N GLY A 272 -4.79 27.92 -12.63
CA GLY A 272 -6.05 27.61 -13.33
C GLY A 272 -6.01 27.77 -14.86
N ILE A 273 -4.98 27.23 -15.52
CA ILE A 273 -4.88 27.12 -16.98
C ILE A 273 -4.29 25.71 -17.22
N THR A 274 -4.98 24.68 -17.70
CA THR A 274 -6.26 24.53 -18.41
C THR A 274 -6.85 23.18 -18.00
#